data_AF-A0AAV0HYP6-F1
#
_entry.id   AF-A0AAV0HYP6-F1
#
_cell.length_a   1.000
_cell.length_b   1.000
_cell.length_c   1.000
_cell.angle_alpha   90.00
_cell.angle_beta   90.00
_cell.angle_gamma   90.00
#
_symmetry.space_group_name_H-M   'P 1'
#
loop_
_entity.id
_entity.type
_entity.pdbx_description
1 polymer ?
#
loop_
_entity_poly.entity_id
_entity_poly.type
_entity_poly.pdbx_seq_one_letter_code
_entity_poly.pdbx_strand_id
1 'polypeptide(L)'
;MRKLANQAFHGDSLKVSLFLCNAMIPAMVASVEAMLHRWRDAKEIDAYREFKVLTSEVISRTAFGSSYVEGKNVFDMLMKLGLIVNRNNFKVSSIPWLKGVNRKLWRTSDDIESDKLQQAIREAIINLIRKREGRDSDYYGSDFLGSLLNAFHDSDLSRKVTIDDVIDECKSFYVGGHETITSSLTWTVFLLAIHTDWQDKARKEVIELLDQQNPPTLDGVSRLKIVSMQISD
;
A
#
# COMPACT_ATOMS: atom_id res chain seq x y z
N MET A 1 2.48 9.72 11.86
CA MET A 1 1.07 9.89 11.42
C MET A 1 0.72 11.34 11.06
N ARG A 2 0.51 12.29 12.00
CA ARG A 2 -0.13 13.60 11.67
C ARG A 2 0.76 14.69 11.06
N LYS A 3 2.09 14.60 11.04
CA LYS A 3 2.92 15.70 10.49
C LYS A 3 3.11 15.58 8.98
N LEU A 4 3.70 14.49 8.49
CA LEU A 4 3.99 14.32 7.07
C LEU A 4 2.77 13.91 6.24
N ALA A 5 1.91 13.01 6.74
CA ALA A 5 0.66 12.71 6.04
C ALA A 5 -0.20 13.99 5.91
N ASN A 6 -0.39 14.77 6.98
CA ASN A 6 -1.12 16.04 6.85
C ASN A 6 -0.42 17.04 5.91
N GLN A 7 0.91 17.07 5.87
CA GLN A 7 1.65 17.91 4.90
C GLN A 7 1.50 17.42 3.46
N ALA A 8 1.33 16.11 3.23
CA ALA A 8 1.00 15.51 1.94
C ALA A 8 -0.49 15.61 1.55
N PHE A 9 -1.37 16.07 2.47
CA PHE A 9 -2.82 16.16 2.26
C PHE A 9 -3.43 17.58 2.46
N HIS A 10 -2.66 18.65 2.76
CA HIS A 10 -3.12 20.06 2.76
C HIS A 10 -2.70 20.91 1.55
N GLY A 11 -3.64 21.62 0.89
CA GLY A 11 -3.42 22.83 0.07
C GLY A 11 -2.34 22.78 -1.03
N ASP A 12 -1.09 23.13 -0.69
CA ASP A 12 0.08 23.02 -1.58
C ASP A 12 0.39 21.56 -1.97
N SER A 13 -0.07 20.63 -1.14
CA SER A 13 -0.06 19.19 -1.40
C SER A 13 -1.11 18.74 -2.41
N LEU A 14 -2.06 19.56 -2.86
CA LEU A 14 -2.90 19.16 -3.99
C LEU A 14 -2.04 18.98 -5.24
N LYS A 15 -1.01 19.80 -5.44
CA LYS A 15 -0.05 19.60 -6.54
C LYS A 15 0.81 18.37 -6.33
N VAL A 16 1.24 18.10 -5.09
CA VAL A 16 2.01 16.90 -4.74
C VAL A 16 1.15 15.63 -4.84
N SER A 17 -0.10 15.67 -4.40
CA SER A 17 -1.09 14.60 -4.46
C SER A 17 -1.51 14.36 -5.90
N LEU A 18 -1.75 15.40 -6.71
CA LEU A 18 -2.03 15.29 -8.14
C LEU A 18 -0.82 14.74 -8.90
N PHE A 19 0.39 15.16 -8.54
CA PHE A 19 1.65 14.66 -9.10
C PHE A 19 1.91 13.20 -8.72
N LEU A 20 1.67 12.83 -7.46
CA LEU A 20 1.73 11.45 -6.98
C LEU A 20 0.68 10.61 -7.71
N CYS A 21 -0.58 11.05 -7.78
CA CYS A 21 -1.64 10.34 -8.51
C CYS A 21 -1.28 10.15 -9.98
N ASN A 22 -0.79 11.17 -10.68
CA ASN A 22 -0.35 11.05 -12.08
C ASN A 22 0.86 10.11 -12.24
N ALA A 23 1.80 10.13 -11.30
CA ALA A 23 2.95 9.22 -11.31
C ALA A 23 2.57 7.77 -10.94
N MET A 24 1.50 7.59 -10.16
CA MET A 24 1.03 6.28 -9.69
C MET A 24 0.21 5.55 -10.74
N ILE A 25 -0.57 6.25 -11.58
CA ILE A 25 -1.44 5.62 -12.58
C ILE A 25 -0.69 4.62 -13.48
N PRO A 26 0.47 4.95 -14.10
CA PRO A 26 1.20 3.98 -14.91
C PRO A 26 1.62 2.72 -14.13
N ALA A 27 2.01 2.88 -12.85
CA ALA A 27 2.35 1.76 -11.99
C ALA A 27 1.15 0.90 -11.60
N MET A 28 -0.03 1.52 -11.42
CA MET A 28 -1.30 0.82 -11.19
C MET A 28 -1.72 0.03 -12.43
N VAL A 29 -1.70 0.67 -13.61
CA VAL A 29 -2.02 0.03 -14.88
C VAL A 29 -1.11 -1.17 -15.13
N ALA A 30 0.21 -1.00 -15.00
CA ALA A 30 1.16 -2.10 -15.19
C ALA A 30 0.91 -3.28 -14.23
N SER A 31 0.55 -3.01 -12.97
CA SER A 31 0.22 -4.06 -11.99
C SER A 31 -1.06 -4.81 -12.37
N VAL A 32 -2.10 -4.09 -12.81
CA VAL A 32 -3.37 -4.66 -13.25
C VAL A 32 -3.20 -5.48 -14.53
N GLU A 33 -2.46 -4.97 -15.52
CA GLU A 33 -2.14 -5.69 -16.75
C GLU A 33 -1.37 -6.98 -16.48
N ALA A 34 -0.38 -6.94 -15.59
CA ALA A 34 0.37 -8.12 -15.19
C ALA A 34 -0.55 -9.17 -14.50
N MET A 35 -1.53 -8.73 -13.71
CA MET A 35 -2.54 -9.60 -13.11
C MET A 35 -3.47 -10.20 -14.17
N LEU A 36 -4.07 -9.36 -15.03
CA LEU A 36 -4.97 -9.80 -16.10
C LEU A 36 -4.28 -10.74 -17.10
N HIS A 37 -2.98 -10.55 -17.35
CA HIS A 37 -2.20 -11.47 -18.18
C HIS A 37 -2.15 -12.88 -17.58
N ARG A 38 -1.96 -13.02 -16.27
CA ARG A 38 -1.99 -14.32 -15.58
C ARG A 38 -3.38 -14.95 -15.57
N TRP A 39 -4.43 -14.13 -15.62
CA TRP A 39 -5.82 -14.60 -15.59
C TRP A 39 -6.33 -15.13 -16.94
N ARG A 40 -5.64 -14.87 -18.07
CA ARG A 40 -6.14 -15.20 -19.42
C ARG A 40 -6.56 -16.66 -19.60
N ASP A 41 -5.80 -17.58 -19.02
CA ASP A 41 -6.04 -19.02 -19.14
C ASP A 41 -6.64 -19.63 -17.86
N ALA A 42 -7.01 -18.81 -16.88
CA ALA A 42 -7.57 -19.26 -15.62
C ALA A 42 -9.06 -19.60 -15.76
N LYS A 43 -9.47 -20.79 -15.29
CA LYS A 43 -10.88 -21.19 -15.25
C LYS A 43 -11.63 -20.61 -14.05
N GLU A 44 -10.94 -20.50 -12.91
CA GLU A 44 -11.46 -20.00 -11.65
C GLU A 44 -10.38 -19.16 -10.98
N ILE A 45 -10.80 -18.10 -10.29
CA ILE A 45 -9.90 -17.12 -9.67
C ILE A 45 -10.36 -16.88 -8.23
N ASP A 46 -9.44 -17.02 -7.28
CA ASP A 46 -9.61 -16.52 -5.93
C ASP A 46 -9.35 -15.00 -5.93
N ALA A 47 -10.43 -14.22 -6.04
CA ALA A 47 -10.36 -12.77 -6.15
C ALA A 47 -9.65 -12.13 -4.95
N TYR A 48 -9.90 -12.61 -3.73
CA TYR A 48 -9.25 -12.06 -2.54
C TYR A 48 -7.73 -12.27 -2.58
N ARG A 49 -7.30 -13.50 -2.92
CA ARG A 49 -5.88 -13.82 -3.04
C ARG A 49 -5.20 -13.00 -4.13
N GLU A 50 -5.82 -12.85 -5.29
CA GLU A 50 -5.24 -12.06 -6.39
C GLU A 50 -5.21 -10.57 -6.07
N PHE A 51 -6.27 -10.00 -5.49
CA PHE A 51 -6.26 -8.60 -5.09
C PHE A 51 -5.27 -8.33 -3.96
N LYS A 52 -5.02 -9.30 -3.08
CA LYS A 52 -3.95 -9.20 -2.08
C LYS A 52 -2.57 -9.07 -2.70
N VAL A 53 -2.33 -9.80 -3.80
CA VAL A 53 -1.08 -9.67 -4.57
C VAL A 53 -1.04 -8.34 -5.32
N LEU A 54 -2.14 -7.96 -5.98
CA LEU A 54 -2.26 -6.71 -6.74
C LEU A 54 -1.99 -5.48 -5.87
N THR A 55 -2.65 -5.37 -4.72
CA THR A 55 -2.49 -4.22 -3.81
C THR A 55 -1.06 -4.13 -3.28
N SER A 56 -0.44 -5.27 -2.94
CA SER A 56 0.97 -5.30 -2.53
C SER A 56 1.90 -4.81 -3.66
N GLU A 57 1.65 -5.23 -4.90
CA GLU A 57 2.42 -4.80 -6.06
C GLU A 57 2.25 -3.31 -6.36
N VAL A 58 1.01 -2.81 -6.35
CA VAL A 58 0.69 -1.39 -6.54
C VAL A 58 1.38 -0.54 -5.48
N ILE A 59 1.24 -0.87 -4.20
CA ILE A 59 1.89 -0.13 -3.11
C ILE A 59 3.41 -0.21 -3.28
N SER A 60 3.98 -1.36 -3.67
CA SER A 60 5.44 -1.50 -3.83
C SER A 60 5.98 -0.60 -4.94
N ARG A 61 5.33 -0.60 -6.11
CA ARG A 61 5.73 0.21 -7.26
C ARG A 61 5.55 1.70 -7.00
N THR A 62 4.46 2.07 -6.33
CA THR A 62 4.13 3.48 -6.06
C THR A 62 4.92 4.05 -4.87
N ALA A 63 5.20 3.26 -3.84
CA ALA A 63 5.91 3.71 -2.66
C ALA A 63 7.44 3.70 -2.84
N PHE A 64 7.97 2.70 -3.55
CA PHE A 64 9.41 2.47 -3.66
C PHE A 64 9.97 2.59 -5.09
N GLY A 65 9.13 2.84 -6.10
CA GLY A 65 9.55 3.14 -7.46
C GLY A 65 10.56 2.13 -8.00
N SER A 66 11.77 2.60 -8.32
CA SER A 66 12.85 1.75 -8.84
C SER A 66 13.31 0.61 -7.91
N SER A 67 12.95 0.65 -6.63
CA SER A 67 13.28 -0.36 -5.63
C SER A 67 12.06 -1.19 -5.20
N TYR A 68 11.07 -1.35 -6.10
CA TYR A 68 9.81 -2.04 -5.78
C TYR A 68 10.01 -3.52 -5.42
N VAL A 69 11.04 -4.19 -5.93
CA VAL A 69 11.32 -5.61 -5.62
C VAL A 69 11.71 -5.76 -4.16
N GLU A 70 12.62 -4.90 -3.68
CA GLU A 70 13.01 -4.85 -2.28
C GLU A 70 11.86 -4.37 -1.39
N GLY A 71 11.08 -3.39 -1.87
CA GLY A 71 9.84 -2.94 -1.23
C GLY A 71 8.82 -4.06 -1.01
N LYS A 72 8.63 -4.92 -2.01
CA LYS A 72 7.76 -6.10 -1.91
C LYS A 72 8.21 -7.06 -0.81
N ASN A 73 9.52 -7.27 -0.65
CA ASN A 73 10.05 -8.10 0.44
C ASN A 73 9.77 -7.50 1.83
N VAL A 74 9.91 -6.17 1.98
CA VAL A 74 9.53 -5.45 3.22
C VAL A 74 8.06 -5.70 3.54
N PHE A 75 7.20 -5.63 2.53
CA PHE A 75 5.77 -5.81 2.65
C PHE A 75 5.36 -7.26 2.97
N ASP A 76 5.99 -8.26 2.35
CA ASP A 76 5.76 -9.66 2.70
C ASP A 76 6.11 -9.95 4.18
N MET A 77 7.18 -9.32 4.71
CA MET A 77 7.52 -9.42 6.13
C MET A 77 6.49 -8.70 7.01
N LEU A 78 5.99 -7.53 6.60
CA LEU A 78 4.93 -6.82 7.32
C LEU A 78 3.61 -7.61 7.36
N MET A 79 3.28 -8.33 6.30
CA MET A 79 2.11 -9.22 6.30
C MET A 79 2.25 -10.36 7.29
N LYS A 80 3.41 -11.03 7.31
CA LYS A 80 3.69 -12.09 8.28
C LYS A 80 3.58 -11.54 9.71
N LEU A 81 4.14 -10.36 9.95
CA LEU A 81 4.05 -9.68 11.24
C LEU A 81 2.59 -9.37 11.62
N GLY A 82 1.80 -8.84 10.69
CA GLY A 82 0.37 -8.56 10.90
C GLY A 82 -0.44 -9.81 11.25
N LEU A 83 -0.17 -10.94 10.59
CA LEU A 83 -0.81 -12.23 10.90
C LEU A 83 -0.47 -12.73 12.31
N ILE A 84 0.79 -12.59 12.73
CA ILE A 84 1.24 -12.96 14.08
C ILE A 84 0.54 -12.08 15.13
N VAL A 85 0.53 -10.77 14.92
CA VAL A 85 -0.13 -9.81 15.83
C VAL A 85 -1.61 -10.12 15.94
N ASN A 86 -2.29 -10.37 14.81
CA ASN A 86 -3.71 -10.69 14.81
C ASN A 86 -4.00 -12.00 15.56
N ARG A 87 -3.25 -13.07 15.25
CA ARG A 87 -3.35 -14.37 15.94
C ARG A 87 -3.16 -14.23 17.46
N ASN A 88 -2.20 -13.42 17.88
CA ASN A 88 -1.92 -13.19 19.30
C ASN A 88 -2.99 -12.34 19.98
N ASN A 89 -3.55 -11.33 19.31
CA ASN A 89 -4.67 -10.55 19.87
C ASN A 89 -5.87 -11.46 20.20
N PHE A 90 -6.21 -12.42 19.35
CA PHE A 90 -7.28 -13.40 19.62
C PHE A 90 -6.96 -14.36 20.77
N LYS A 91 -5.70 -14.76 20.95
CA LYS A 91 -5.30 -15.61 22.08
C LYS A 91 -5.38 -14.88 23.43
N VAL A 92 -5.10 -13.59 23.43
CA VAL A 92 -4.94 -12.77 24.66
C VAL A 92 -6.27 -12.18 25.13
N SER A 93 -7.16 -11.84 24.21
CA SER A 93 -8.52 -11.38 24.54
C SER A 93 -9.38 -12.47 25.21
N SER A 94 -9.01 -13.74 25.02
CA SER A 94 -9.85 -14.89 25.39
C SER A 94 -9.63 -15.41 26.81
N ILE A 95 -8.64 -14.92 27.56
CA ILE A 95 -8.31 -15.46 28.90
C ILE A 95 -8.18 -14.34 29.95
N PRO A 96 -9.30 -13.92 30.59
CA PRO A 96 -9.33 -12.78 31.50
C PRO A 96 -8.40 -12.87 32.72
N TRP A 97 -8.10 -14.08 33.22
CA TRP A 97 -7.30 -14.29 34.43
C TRP A 97 -5.78 -14.31 34.20
N LEU A 98 -5.33 -14.37 32.94
CA LEU A 98 -3.90 -14.30 32.58
C LEU A 98 -3.38 -12.86 32.39
N LYS A 99 -4.23 -11.84 32.54
CA LYS A 99 -3.89 -10.42 32.32
C LYS A 99 -2.79 -9.87 33.26
N GLY A 100 -2.42 -10.60 34.32
CA GLY A 100 -1.36 -10.23 35.26
C GLY A 100 -0.05 -11.02 35.14
N VAL A 101 0.04 -12.01 34.23
CA VAL A 101 1.26 -12.80 34.07
C VAL A 101 2.28 -12.00 33.28
N ASN A 102 3.48 -11.83 33.85
CA ASN A 102 4.56 -11.05 33.27
C ASN A 102 5.11 -11.76 32.01
N ARG A 103 4.52 -11.48 30.84
CA ARG A 103 4.83 -12.14 29.55
C ARG A 103 6.30 -12.04 29.14
N LYS A 104 7.05 -11.12 29.76
CA LYS A 104 8.50 -10.97 29.61
C LYS A 104 9.30 -12.22 30.02
N LEU A 105 8.74 -13.07 30.89
CA LEU A 105 9.37 -14.32 31.37
C LEU A 105 9.04 -15.55 30.50
N TRP A 106 8.02 -15.47 29.64
CA TRP A 106 7.56 -16.58 28.80
C TRP A 106 7.31 -16.09 27.37
N ARG A 107 8.39 -15.74 26.67
CA ARG A 107 8.33 -15.35 25.25
C ARG A 107 7.85 -16.54 24.43
N THR A 108 6.75 -16.36 23.73
CA THR A 108 6.23 -17.37 22.80
C THR A 108 7.10 -17.42 21.53
N SER A 109 6.98 -18.49 20.75
CA SER A 109 7.59 -18.54 19.41
C SER A 109 7.14 -17.35 18.55
N ASP A 110 5.89 -16.93 18.71
CA ASP A 110 5.29 -15.79 18.01
C ASP A 110 5.96 -14.47 18.40
N ASP A 111 6.29 -14.28 19.69
CA ASP A 111 7.00 -13.07 20.16
C ASP A 111 8.43 -13.03 19.58
N ILE A 112 9.12 -14.17 19.54
CA ILE A 112 10.48 -14.26 18.97
C ILE A 112 10.46 -14.01 17.45
N GLU A 113 9.49 -14.58 16.74
CA GLU A 113 9.33 -14.39 15.30
C GLU A 113 8.95 -12.95 14.95
N SER A 114 8.05 -12.34 15.73
CA SER A 114 7.68 -10.93 15.61
C SER A 114 8.91 -10.01 15.74
N ASP A 115 9.75 -10.23 16.77
CA ASP A 115 10.95 -9.39 16.99
C ASP A 115 11.96 -9.56 15.83
N LYS A 116 12.14 -10.78 15.33
CA LYS A 116 12.99 -11.03 14.15
C LYS A 116 12.46 -10.33 12.91
N LEU A 117 11.15 -10.39 12.66
CA LEU A 117 10.51 -9.71 11.54
C LEU A 117 10.65 -8.19 11.66
N GLN A 118 10.41 -7.61 12.84
CA GLN A 118 10.56 -6.18 13.07
C GLN A 118 11.99 -5.70 12.80
N GLN A 119 13.00 -6.46 13.25
CA GLN A 119 14.40 -6.16 12.98
C GLN A 119 14.73 -6.27 11.48
N ALA A 120 14.28 -7.35 10.82
CA ALA A 120 14.52 -7.56 9.40
C ALA A 120 13.84 -6.48 8.53
N ILE A 121 12.62 -6.06 8.88
CA ILE A 121 11.90 -4.94 8.23
C ILE A 121 12.71 -3.65 8.38
N ARG A 122 13.17 -3.35 9.60
CA ARG A 122 13.99 -2.16 9.87
C ARG A 122 15.25 -2.15 9.01
N GLU A 123 15.99 -3.25 9.00
CA GLU A 123 17.23 -3.38 8.23
C GLU A 123 16.99 -3.25 6.73
N ALA A 124 15.93 -3.87 6.22
CA ALA A 124 15.56 -3.78 4.80
C ALA A 124 15.22 -2.34 4.39
N ILE A 125 14.47 -1.59 5.20
CA ILE A 125 14.17 -0.17 4.94
C ILE A 125 15.45 0.68 5.01
N ILE A 126 16.31 0.47 6.00
CA ILE A 126 17.60 1.19 6.09
C ILE A 126 18.47 0.92 4.86
N ASN A 127 18.51 -0.33 4.37
CA ASN A 127 19.26 -0.68 3.16
C ASN A 127 18.68 -0.01 1.91
N LEU A 128 17.34 0.08 1.81
CA LEU A 128 16.66 0.83 0.76
C LEU A 128 17.06 2.32 0.77
N ILE A 129 17.10 2.93 1.95
CA ILE A 129 17.49 4.32 2.14
C ILE A 129 18.94 4.53 1.71
N ARG A 130 19.87 3.73 2.25
CA ARG A 130 21.31 3.81 1.89
C ARG A 130 21.54 3.64 0.38
N LYS A 131 20.82 2.71 -0.26
CA LYS A 131 20.93 2.49 -1.71
C LYS A 131 20.48 3.71 -2.53
N ARG A 132 19.56 4.53 -2.00
CA ARG A 132 19.11 5.78 -2.65
C ARG A 132 20.06 6.93 -2.37
N GLU A 133 20.53 7.06 -1.13
CA GLU A 133 21.50 8.09 -0.75
C GLU A 133 22.87 7.91 -1.41
N GLY A 134 23.26 6.68 -1.71
CA GLY A 134 24.49 6.37 -2.44
C GLY A 134 24.44 6.64 -3.95
N ARG A 135 23.34 7.19 -4.48
CA ARG A 135 23.29 7.68 -5.88
C ARG A 135 23.86 9.09 -5.88
N ASP A 136 24.82 9.40 -6.77
CA ASP A 136 25.36 10.75 -6.99
C ASP A 136 24.29 11.68 -7.61
N SER A 137 23.24 11.97 -6.84
CA SER A 137 22.16 12.87 -7.21
C SER A 137 21.48 13.39 -5.95
N ASP A 138 21.23 14.69 -5.88
CA ASP A 138 20.39 15.33 -4.85
C ASP A 138 18.90 14.99 -5.03
N TYR A 139 18.57 13.99 -5.85
CA TYR A 139 17.22 13.58 -6.19
C TYR A 139 16.94 12.17 -5.69
N TYR A 140 16.13 12.06 -4.63
CA TYR A 140 15.77 10.77 -4.03
C TYR A 140 14.59 10.06 -4.71
N GLY A 141 14.07 10.61 -5.81
CA GLY A 141 12.89 10.12 -6.52
C GLY A 141 11.61 10.87 -6.14
N SER A 142 10.60 10.75 -7.00
CA SER A 142 9.26 11.34 -6.85
C SER A 142 8.26 10.42 -6.16
N ASP A 143 8.68 9.21 -5.79
CA ASP A 143 7.84 8.24 -5.08
C ASP A 143 7.76 8.57 -3.57
N PHE A 144 6.95 7.79 -2.83
CA PHE A 144 6.71 8.01 -1.41
C PHE A 144 8.01 8.00 -0.58
N LEU A 145 8.87 6.99 -0.77
CA LEU A 145 10.16 6.93 -0.05
C LEU A 145 11.05 8.12 -0.42
N GLY A 146 11.05 8.56 -1.68
CA GLY A 146 11.80 9.73 -2.12
C GLY A 146 11.32 11.01 -1.43
N SER A 147 10.00 11.15 -1.27
CA SER A 147 9.38 12.26 -0.53
C SER A 147 9.76 12.25 0.96
N LEU A 148 9.79 11.07 1.59
CA LEU A 148 10.25 10.92 2.97
C LEU A 148 11.74 11.28 3.13
N LEU A 149 12.58 10.90 2.17
CA LEU A 149 14.01 11.24 2.18
C LEU A 149 14.26 12.72 1.96
N ASN A 150 13.50 13.39 1.10
CA ASN A 150 13.53 14.84 0.97
C ASN A 150 13.19 15.53 2.30
N ALA A 151 12.18 15.05 3.02
CA ALA A 151 11.83 15.57 4.34
C ALA A 151 12.88 15.26 5.42
N PHE A 152 13.53 14.09 5.34
CA PHE A 152 14.61 13.70 6.24
C PHE A 152 15.84 14.61 6.09
N HIS A 153 16.14 15.04 4.86
CA HIS A 153 17.23 15.95 4.53
C HIS A 153 16.83 17.43 4.49
N ASP A 154 15.61 17.78 4.92
CA ASP A 154 15.14 19.17 4.92
C ASP A 154 15.99 20.04 5.86
N SER A 155 16.38 21.21 5.35
CA SER A 155 17.11 22.24 6.10
C SER A 155 16.26 22.92 7.18
N ASP A 156 14.93 22.92 7.03
CA ASP A 156 13.99 23.45 8.02
C ASP A 156 13.74 22.40 9.13
N LEU A 157 14.28 22.68 10.32
CA LEU A 157 14.13 21.84 11.51
C LEU A 157 12.67 21.55 11.90
N SER A 158 11.72 22.40 11.49
CA SER A 158 10.30 22.19 11.78
C SER A 158 9.65 21.07 10.94
N ARG A 159 10.26 20.78 9.77
CA ARG A 159 9.83 19.79 8.76
C ARG A 159 10.72 18.55 8.73
N LYS A 160 11.92 18.63 9.30
CA LYS A 160 12.86 17.53 9.40
C LYS A 160 12.25 16.34 10.17
N VAL A 161 12.36 15.16 9.58
CA VAL A 161 11.94 13.90 10.22
C VAL A 161 13.14 13.05 10.60
N THR A 162 12.94 12.10 11.51
CA THR A 162 13.99 11.15 11.92
C THR A 162 13.97 9.89 11.03
N ILE A 163 15.04 9.11 11.09
CA ILE A 163 15.09 7.81 10.40
C ILE A 163 14.00 6.85 10.91
N ASP A 164 13.67 6.93 12.20
CA ASP A 164 12.60 6.14 12.80
C ASP A 164 11.24 6.56 12.25
N ASP A 165 11.00 7.86 12.06
CA ASP A 165 9.78 8.36 11.40
C ASP A 165 9.67 7.82 9.97
N VAL A 166 10.76 7.83 9.18
CA VAL A 166 10.75 7.29 7.81
C VAL A 166 10.38 5.80 7.80
N ILE A 167 10.98 5.03 8.71
CA ILE A 167 10.71 3.59 8.86
C ILE A 167 9.25 3.36 9.24
N ASP A 168 8.73 4.09 10.21
CA ASP A 168 7.37 3.90 10.71
C ASP A 168 6.32 4.36 9.70
N GLU A 169 6.56 5.45 8.97
CA GLU A 169 5.68 5.88 7.88
C GLU A 169 5.65 4.85 6.73
N CYS A 170 6.78 4.19 6.41
CA CYS A 170 6.78 3.08 5.44
C CYS A 170 5.92 1.89 5.90
N LYS A 171 5.98 1.53 7.18
CA LYS A 171 5.15 0.45 7.75
C LYS A 171 3.67 0.84 7.75
N SER A 172 3.36 2.06 8.19
CA SER A 172 2.00 2.57 8.26
C SER A 172 1.34 2.68 6.90
N PHE A 173 2.07 3.18 5.89
CA PHE A 173 1.55 3.29 4.52
C PHE A 173 1.09 1.93 3.98
N TYR A 174 1.88 0.88 4.23
CA TYR A 174 1.54 -0.47 3.81
C TYR A 174 0.32 -1.02 4.55
N VAL A 175 0.35 -1.01 5.88
CA VAL A 175 -0.73 -1.60 6.71
C VAL A 175 -2.06 -0.89 6.46
N GLY A 176 -2.03 0.44 6.32
CA GLY A 176 -3.23 1.24 6.09
C GLY A 176 -3.84 1.06 4.69
N GLY A 177 -3.02 0.83 3.66
CA GLY A 177 -3.50 0.70 2.28
C GLY A 177 -3.84 -0.73 1.86
N HIS A 178 -3.11 -1.72 2.36
CA HIS A 178 -3.12 -3.07 1.77
C HIS A 178 -4.41 -3.85 2.03
N GLU A 179 -4.77 -4.07 3.29
CA GLU A 179 -5.93 -4.92 3.64
C GLU A 179 -7.27 -4.23 3.32
N THR A 180 -7.36 -2.91 3.50
CA THR A 180 -8.57 -2.14 3.19
C THR A 180 -8.87 -2.19 1.69
N ILE A 181 -7.90 -1.87 0.83
CA ILE A 181 -8.11 -1.88 -0.64
C ILE A 181 -8.36 -3.31 -1.13
N THR A 182 -7.66 -4.31 -0.58
CA THR A 182 -7.87 -5.72 -0.94
C THR A 182 -9.31 -6.13 -0.68
N SER A 183 -9.83 -5.79 0.50
CA SER A 183 -11.20 -6.11 0.89
C SER A 183 -12.21 -5.36 0.02
N SER A 184 -12.03 -4.06 -0.20
CA SER A 184 -12.90 -3.26 -1.07
C SER A 184 -12.96 -3.82 -2.49
N LEU A 185 -11.82 -4.09 -3.14
CA LEU A 185 -11.80 -4.66 -4.49
C LEU A 185 -12.50 -6.02 -4.56
N THR A 186 -12.28 -6.86 -3.56
CA THR A 186 -12.91 -8.19 -3.47
C THR A 186 -14.43 -8.06 -3.43
N TRP A 187 -14.95 -7.20 -2.55
CA TRP A 187 -16.39 -6.98 -2.42
C TRP A 187 -16.98 -6.29 -3.64
N THR A 188 -16.33 -5.27 -4.20
CA THR A 188 -16.80 -4.59 -5.41
C THR A 188 -16.93 -5.58 -6.57
N VAL A 189 -15.93 -6.42 -6.84
CA VAL A 189 -16.01 -7.41 -7.93
C VAL A 189 -17.04 -8.50 -7.64
N PHE A 190 -17.15 -8.95 -6.39
CA PHE A 190 -18.19 -9.88 -5.99
C PHE A 190 -19.60 -9.31 -6.24
N LEU A 191 -19.85 -8.07 -5.80
CA LEU A 191 -21.14 -7.39 -5.99
C LEU A 191 -21.46 -7.17 -7.46
N LEU A 192 -20.48 -6.73 -8.27
CA LEU A 192 -20.66 -6.60 -9.72
C LEU A 192 -20.93 -7.95 -10.42
N ALA A 193 -20.39 -9.05 -9.90
CA ALA A 193 -20.64 -10.38 -10.46
C ALA A 193 -22.08 -10.85 -10.22
N ILE A 194 -22.70 -10.48 -9.09
CA ILE A 194 -24.08 -10.86 -8.75
C ILE A 194 -25.13 -9.81 -9.15
N HIS A 195 -24.73 -8.58 -9.42
CA HIS A 195 -25.58 -7.47 -9.88
C HIS A 195 -25.19 -7.04 -11.31
N THR A 196 -25.55 -7.87 -12.29
CA THR A 196 -25.11 -7.71 -13.68
C THR A 196 -25.60 -6.41 -14.35
N ASP A 197 -26.74 -5.85 -13.92
CA ASP A 197 -27.23 -4.57 -14.41
C ASP A 197 -26.30 -3.41 -14.02
N TRP A 198 -25.74 -3.45 -12.81
CA TRP A 198 -24.73 -2.49 -12.35
C TRP A 198 -23.38 -2.72 -13.02
N GLN A 199 -23.01 -3.98 -13.27
CA GLN A 199 -21.82 -4.32 -14.05
C GLN A 199 -21.87 -3.74 -15.46
N ASP A 200 -23.02 -3.86 -16.15
CA ASP A 200 -23.20 -3.34 -17.50
C ASP A 200 -23.17 -1.81 -17.53
N LYS A 201 -23.80 -1.15 -16.55
CA LYS A 201 -23.75 0.32 -16.39
C LYS A 201 -22.32 0.81 -16.16
N ALA A 202 -21.58 0.18 -15.24
CA ALA A 202 -20.19 0.54 -14.94
C ALA A 202 -19.27 0.31 -16.15
N ARG A 203 -19.43 -0.83 -16.84
CA ARG A 203 -18.67 -1.13 -18.06
C ARG A 203 -18.95 -0.10 -19.17
N LYS A 204 -20.21 0.27 -19.36
CA LYS A 204 -20.61 1.29 -20.34
C LYS A 204 -20.00 2.65 -20.02
N GLU A 205 -20.04 3.08 -18.76
CA GLU A 205 -19.43 4.34 -18.32
C GLU A 205 -17.92 4.37 -18.65
N VAL A 206 -17.19 3.29 -18.34
CA VAL A 206 -15.76 3.18 -18.62
C VAL A 206 -15.47 3.25 -20.12
N ILE A 207 -16.24 2.55 -20.95
CA ILE A 207 -16.06 2.53 -22.40
C ILE A 207 -16.35 3.91 -23.04
N GLU A 208 -17.35 4.62 -22.54
CA GLU A 208 -17.75 5.93 -23.08
C GLU A 208 -16.83 7.07 -22.65
N LEU A 209 -16.25 6.98 -21.43
CA LEU A 209 -15.50 8.09 -20.84
C LEU A 209 -13.97 7.93 -20.93
N LEU A 210 -13.45 6.71 -21.05
CA LEU A 210 -12.02 6.46 -21.14
C LEU A 210 -11.61 6.02 -22.54
N ASP A 211 -10.44 6.51 -22.96
CA ASP A 211 -9.79 6.04 -24.18
C ASP A 211 -9.38 4.56 -24.03
N GLN A 212 -9.76 3.73 -24.98
CA GLN A 212 -9.47 2.30 -24.97
C GLN A 212 -8.04 1.97 -25.44
N GLN A 213 -7.36 2.92 -26.08
CA GLN A 213 -6.03 2.73 -26.65
C GLN A 213 -4.92 3.35 -25.80
N ASN A 214 -5.29 4.20 -24.84
CA ASN A 214 -4.36 4.90 -23.97
C ASN A 214 -4.64 4.62 -22.49
N PRO A 215 -3.61 4.59 -21.62
CA PRO A 215 -3.82 4.49 -20.18
C PRO A 215 -4.77 5.57 -19.66
N PRO A 216 -5.61 5.26 -18.66
CA PRO A 216 -6.52 6.24 -18.07
C PRO A 216 -5.74 7.43 -17.50
N THR A 217 -6.33 8.62 -17.56
CA THR A 217 -5.77 9.83 -16.92
C THR A 217 -6.52 10.13 -15.62
N LEU A 218 -5.93 10.93 -14.74
CA LEU A 218 -6.60 11.32 -13.49
C LEU A 218 -7.93 12.05 -13.76
N ASP A 219 -7.97 12.90 -14.78
CA ASP A 219 -9.20 13.56 -15.22
C ASP A 219 -10.24 12.53 -15.69
N GLY A 220 -9.83 11.58 -16.53
CA GLY A 220 -10.71 10.49 -17.00
C GLY A 220 -11.29 9.67 -15.86
N VAL A 221 -10.45 9.26 -14.90
CA VAL A 221 -10.89 8.49 -13.71
C VAL A 221 -11.85 9.31 -12.84
N SER A 222 -11.59 10.60 -12.65
CA SER A 222 -12.45 11.48 -11.83
C SER A 222 -13.86 11.66 -12.38
N ARG A 223 -14.07 11.36 -13.67
CA ARG A 223 -15.38 11.44 -14.33
C ARG A 223 -16.23 10.18 -14.20
N LEU A 224 -15.68 9.08 -13.70
CA LEU A 224 -16.37 7.79 -13.52
C LEU A 224 -17.27 7.80 -12.27
N LYS A 225 -18.50 8.27 -12.41
CA LYS A 225 -19.41 8.48 -11.28
C LYS A 225 -20.01 7.16 -10.78
N ILE A 226 -20.41 6.27 -11.69
CA ILE A 226 -21.01 4.99 -11.35
C ILE A 226 -19.96 4.11 -10.69
N VAL A 227 -18.75 4.02 -11.25
CA VAL A 227 -17.65 3.27 -10.63
C VAL A 227 -17.32 3.80 -9.23
N SER A 228 -17.26 5.13 -9.04
CA SER A 228 -16.98 5.73 -7.73
C SER A 228 -18.07 5.44 -6.69
N MET A 229 -19.33 5.40 -7.11
CA MET A 229 -20.47 5.10 -6.24
C MET A 229 -20.40 3.65 -5.71
N GLN A 230 -20.08 2.68 -6.57
CA GLN A 230 -19.97 1.27 -6.19
C GLN A 230 -18.81 0.95 -5.23
N ILE A 231 -17.84 1.85 -5.10
CA ILE A 231 -16.73 1.73 -4.15
C ILE A 231 -17.11 2.36 -2.79
N SER A 232 -18.09 3.26 -2.77
CA SER A 232 -18.47 4.06 -1.59
C SER A 232 -19.61 3.44 -0.78
N ASP A 233 -20.38 2.53 -1.39
CA ASP A 233 -21.50 1.78 -0.78
C ASP A 233 -21.06 0.38 -0.33
#